data_AF-A0A523UIC3-F1
#
_entry.id   AF-A0A523UIC3-F1
#
_cell.length_a   1.000
_cell.length_b   1.000
_cell.length_c   1.000
_cell.angle_alpha   90.00
_cell.angle_beta   90.00
_cell.angle_gamma   90.00
#
_symmetry.space_group_name_H-M   'P 1'
#
loop_
_entity.id
_entity.type
_entity.pdbx_description
1 polymer ?
#
loop_
_entity_poly.entity_id
_entity_poly.type
_entity_poly.pdbx_seq_one_letter_code
_entity_poly.pdbx_strand_id
1 'polypeptide(L)' 'MIKCPICGNGFLIKTIQDYDSETIDEQGNKVPFKVGAIYMLVCPQCKEQFIPAESIERISKKLIDIRSGKNKED' A
#
# COMPACT_ATOMS: atom_id res chain seq x y z
N MET A 1 15.20 11.00 11.11
CA MET A 1 14.84 11.25 9.70
C MET A 1 15.57 10.22 8.84
N ILE A 2 14.89 9.58 7.89
CA ILE A 2 15.48 8.51 7.06
C ILE A 2 15.88 9.11 5.71
N LYS A 3 17.13 8.92 5.27
CA LYS A 3 17.61 9.36 3.96
C LYS A 3 16.97 8.50 2.86
N CYS A 4 16.63 9.08 1.71
CA CYS A 4 16.05 8.30 0.62
C CYS A 4 17.10 7.32 0.05
N PRO A 5 16.84 5.99 0.07
CA PRO A 5 17.80 5.00 -0.40
C PRO A 5 17.88 4.90 -1.93
N ILE A 6 16.88 5.42 -2.67
CA ILE A 6 16.86 5.35 -4.14
C ILE A 6 17.68 6.47 -4.78
N CYS A 7 17.36 7.73 -4.49
CA CYS A 7 18.07 8.85 -5.13
C CYS A 7 19.29 9.35 -4.34
N GLY A 8 19.46 8.89 -3.10
CA GLY A 8 20.55 9.36 -2.21
C GLY A 8 20.46 10.85 -1.83
N ASN A 9 19.41 11.55 -2.25
CA ASN A 9 19.20 12.98 -2.06
C ASN A 9 17.90 13.21 -1.28
N GLY A 10 17.97 14.03 -0.22
CA GLY A 10 16.81 14.31 0.63
C GLY A 10 16.40 13.20 1.58
N PHE A 11 15.26 13.40 2.24
CA PHE A 11 14.74 12.56 3.31
C PHE A 11 13.34 12.05 2.98
N LEU A 12 13.01 10.87 3.50
CA LEU A 12 11.66 10.32 3.47
C LEU A 12 10.77 11.08 4.45
N ILE A 13 9.61 11.52 3.96
CA ILE A 13 8.60 12.23 4.73
C ILE A 13 7.42 11.28 4.97
N LYS A 14 6.95 11.18 6.22
CA LYS A 14 5.76 10.41 6.56
C LYS A 14 4.52 11.18 6.11
N THR A 15 3.68 10.53 5.31
CA THR A 15 2.41 11.06 4.79
C THR A 15 1.33 10.03 4.99
N ILE A 16 0.08 10.48 5.05
CA ILE A 16 -1.11 9.62 5.04
C ILE A 16 -1.73 9.74 3.64
N GLN A 17 -1.99 8.63 2.99
CA GLN A 17 -2.64 8.58 1.67
C GLN A 17 -3.59 7.40 1.61
N ASP A 18 -4.69 7.54 0.87
CA ASP A 18 -5.57 6.40 0.57
C ASP A 18 -4.86 5.40 -0.33
N TYR A 19 -4.90 4.13 0.05
CA TYR A 19 -4.34 3.03 -0.73
C TYR A 19 -5.43 2.26 -1.46
N ASP A 20 -5.57 2.61 -2.73
CA ASP A 20 -6.42 1.95 -3.71
C ASP A 20 -5.50 1.16 -4.66
N SER A 21 -5.77 -0.14 -4.83
CA SER A 21 -4.96 -1.02 -5.66
C SER A 21 -5.82 -2.11 -6.31
N GLU A 22 -5.19 -2.95 -7.13
CA GLU A 22 -5.82 -4.12 -7.74
C GLU A 22 -5.03 -5.37 -7.36
N THR A 23 -5.72 -6.48 -7.17
CA THR A 23 -5.14 -7.81 -6.99
C THR A 23 -5.73 -8.78 -8.00
N ILE A 24 -5.13 -9.95 -8.12
CA ILE A 24 -5.68 -11.06 -8.91
C ILE A 24 -6.44 -12.00 -7.97
N ASP A 25 -7.68 -12.35 -8.33
CA ASP A 25 -8.46 -13.38 -7.63
C ASP A 25 -8.04 -14.81 -8.03
N GLU A 26 -8.69 -15.82 -7.47
CA GLU A 26 -8.37 -17.22 -7.77
C GLU A 26 -8.74 -17.65 -9.20
N GLN A 27 -9.56 -16.84 -9.90
CA GLN A 27 -9.98 -17.07 -11.28
C GLN A 27 -9.10 -16.32 -12.29
N GLY A 28 -8.10 -15.57 -11.82
CA GLY A 28 -7.21 -14.78 -12.66
C GLY A 28 -7.76 -13.39 -13.03
N ASN A 29 -8.89 -12.97 -12.46
CA ASN A 29 -9.46 -11.66 -12.75
C ASN A 29 -8.82 -10.58 -11.86
N LYS A 30 -8.71 -9.36 -12.42
CA LYS A 30 -8.32 -8.17 -11.68
C LYS A 30 -9.48 -7.71 -10.79
N VAL A 31 -9.25 -7.69 -9.48
CA VAL A 31 -10.21 -7.24 -8.47
C VAL A 31 -9.66 -5.99 -7.79
N PRO A 32 -10.33 -4.83 -7.92
CA PRO A 32 -9.93 -3.64 -7.20
C PRO A 32 -10.19 -3.81 -5.70
N PHE A 33 -9.33 -3.25 -4.87
CA PHE A 33 -9.56 -3.19 -3.44
C PHE A 33 -9.05 -1.90 -2.82
N LYS A 34 -9.74 -1.49 -1.76
CA LYS A 34 -9.42 -0.31 -0.97
C LYS A 34 -9.05 -0.72 0.44
N VAL A 35 -7.93 -0.19 0.92
CA VAL A 35 -7.49 -0.33 2.32
C VAL A 35 -7.82 0.94 3.12
N GLY A 36 -8.09 2.04 2.42
CA GLY A 36 -8.27 3.38 2.98
C GLY A 36 -6.93 4.04 3.31
N ALA A 37 -6.98 5.07 4.16
CA ALA A 37 -5.81 5.83 4.56
C ALA A 37 -4.75 4.96 5.26
N ILE A 38 -3.55 4.90 4.69
CA ILE A 38 -2.37 4.24 5.26
C ILE A 38 -1.21 5.23 5.42
N TYR A 39 -0.25 4.87 6.27
CA TYR A 39 1.00 5.62 6.35
C TYR A 39 1.93 5.22 5.21
N MET A 40 2.55 6.21 4.58
CA MET A 40 3.56 6.03 3.56
C MET A 40 4.76 6.95 3.82
N LEU A 41 5.93 6.54 3.36
CA LEU A 41 7.14 7.34 3.37
C LEU A 41 7.43 7.76 1.94
N VAL A 42 7.40 9.06 1.66
CA VAL A 42 7.59 9.59 0.31
C VAL A 42 8.86 10.44 0.27
N CYS A 43 9.69 10.22 -0.74
CA CYS A 43 10.80 11.11 -1.05
C CYS A 43 10.30 12.28 -1.91
N PRO A 44 10.36 13.54 -1.46
CA PRO A 44 9.89 14.68 -2.25
C PRO A 44 10.76 14.95 -3.49
N GLN A 45 12.02 14.49 -3.49
CA GLN A 45 13.00 14.72 -4.56
C GLN A 45 12.77 13.80 -5.76
N CYS A 46 12.71 12.48 -5.54
CA CYS A 46 12.54 11.50 -6.62
C CYS A 46 11.13 10.89 -6.69
N LYS A 47 10.21 11.31 -5.82
CA LYS A 47 8.82 10.82 -5.72
C LYS A 47 8.68 9.33 -5.36
N GLU A 48 9.77 8.67 -4.97
CA GLU A 48 9.74 7.28 -4.52
C GLU A 48 8.88 7.14 -3.27
N GLN A 49 8.12 6.04 -3.20
CA GLN A 49 7.20 5.75 -2.12
C GLN A 49 7.54 4.42 -1.45
N PHE A 50 7.48 4.39 -0.13
CA PHE A 50 7.70 3.19 0.67
C PHE A 50 6.53 3.00 1.61
N ILE A 51 6.07 1.75 1.72
CA ILE A 51 5.01 1.37 2.63
C ILE A 51 5.67 0.78 3.89
N PRO A 52 5.52 1.41 5.07
CA PRO A 52 6.02 0.87 6.33
C PRO A 52 5.33 -0.45 6.68
N ALA A 53 6.03 -1.33 7.42
CA ALA A 53 5.50 -2.62 7.86
C ALA A 53 4.14 -2.51 8.58
N GLU A 54 3.94 -1.47 9.40
CA GLU A 54 2.66 -1.17 10.08
C GLU A 54 1.47 -1.05 9.09
N SER A 55 1.71 -0.54 7.89
CA SER A 55 0.70 -0.39 6.85
C SER A 55 0.58 -1.63 5.96
N ILE A 56 1.68 -2.38 5.78
CA ILE A 56 1.69 -3.66 5.05
C ILE A 56 0.76 -4.68 5.72
N GLU A 57 0.67 -4.72 7.05
CA GLU A 57 -0.21 -5.66 7.76
C GLU A 57 -1.68 -5.47 7.35
N ARG A 58 -2.13 -4.21 7.26
CA ARG A 58 -3.50 -3.86 6.83
C ARG A 58 -3.76 -4.24 5.38
N ILE A 59 -2.79 -3.99 4.49
CA ILE A 59 -2.88 -4.38 3.06
C ILE A 59 -2.96 -5.90 2.95
N SER A 60 -2.06 -6.61 3.63
CA SER A 60 -1.97 -8.08 3.62
C SER A 60 -3.26 -8.72 4.11
N LYS A 61 -3.84 -8.19 5.20
CA LYS A 61 -5.13 -8.67 5.72
C LYS A 61 -6.24 -8.54 4.68
N LYS A 62 -6.34 -7.38 4.01
CA LYS A 62 -7.36 -7.15 2.98
C LYS A 62 -7.17 -8.08 1.77
N LEU A 63 -5.93 -8.35 1.36
CA LEU A 63 -5.61 -9.31 0.30
C LEU A 63 -6.03 -10.74 0.67
N ILE A 64 -5.79 -11.16 1.92
CA ILE A 64 -6.21 -12.48 2.42
C ILE A 64 -7.74 -12.59 2.43
N ASP A 65 -8.44 -11.53 2.83
CA ASP A 65 -9.91 -11.51 2.85
C ASP A 65 -10.51 -11.63 1.43
N ILE A 66 -9.91 -10.93 0.44
CA ILE A 66 -10.30 -11.03 -0.98
C ILE A 66 -10.08 -12.46 -1.48
N ARG A 67 -8.88 -13.01 -1.24
CA ARG A 67 -8.54 -14.38 -1.68
C ARG A 67 -9.41 -15.44 -1.02
N SER A 68 -9.84 -15.21 0.22
CA SER A 68 -10.72 -16.12 0.96
C SER A 68 -12.20 -15.98 0.58
N GLY A 69 -12.55 -15.14 -0.41
CA GLY A 69 -13.94 -14.89 -0.81
C GLY A 69 -14.80 -14.22 0.27
N LYS A 70 -14.17 -13.55 1.26
CA LYS A 70 -14.87 -12.87 2.35
C LYS A 70 -15.32 -11.44 2.00
N ASN A 71 -15.03 -10.95 0.79
CA ASN A 71 -15.69 -9.78 0.23
C ASN A 71 -17.11 -10.16 -0.22
N LYS A 72 -18.00 -10.44 0.73
CA LYS A 72 -19.42 -10.24 0.53
C LYS A 72 -19.67 -8.77 0.89
N GLU A 73 -19.70 -7.92 -0.12
CA GLU A 73 -20.45 -6.66 0.02
C GLU A 73 -21.90 -7.07 0.25
N ASP A 74 -22.36 -6.87 1.48
CA ASP A 74 -23.77 -6.90 1.91
C ASP A 74 -24.42 -5.55 1.51
#